data_AF-W2Z487-F1
#
_entry.id   AF-W2Z487-F1
#
_cell.length_a   1.000
_cell.length_b   1.000
_cell.length_c   1.000
_cell.angle_alpha   90.00
_cell.angle_beta   90.00
_cell.angle_gamma   90.00
#
_symmetry.space_group_name_H-M   'P 1'
#
loop_
_entity.id
_entity.type
_entity.pdbx_description
1 polymer ?
#
loop_
_entity_poly.entity_id
_entity_poly.type
_entity_poly.pdbx_seq_one_letter_code
_entity_poly.pdbx_strand_id
1 'polypeptide(L)' 'MEVLALDEDALKGCELTDGILLDLATHRREAYPGLLAGGYGPTQEILDLAECPLGLFFFFTPPRLWRRVATAAIDTTNST' A
#
# COMPACT_ATOMS: atom_id res chain seq x y z
N MET A 1 18.56 2.84 24.58
CA MET A 1 17.53 2.91 23.52
C MET A 1 17.60 1.56 22.83
N GLU A 2 16.85 0.58 23.36
CA GLU A 2 16.86 -0.79 22.82
C GLU A 2 16.03 -0.79 21.54
N VAL A 3 16.70 -1.14 20.44
CA VAL A 3 16.05 -1.43 19.17
C VAL A 3 15.28 -2.73 19.40
N LEU A 4 13.94 -2.65 19.40
CA LEU A 4 13.07 -3.81 19.40
C LEU A 4 13.34 -4.59 18.12
N ALA A 5 14.26 -5.56 18.18
CA ALA A 5 14.36 -6.58 17.17
C ALA A 5 13.02 -7.32 17.16
N LEU A 6 12.22 -7.06 16.13
CA LEU A 6 10.96 -7.77 15.91
C LEU A 6 11.35 -9.23 15.67
N ASP A 7 11.02 -10.08 16.63
CA ASP A 7 11.35 -11.50 16.65
C ASP A 7 10.84 -12.19 15.36
N GLU A 8 11.74 -12.84 14.62
CA GLU A 8 11.39 -13.56 13.39
C GLU A 8 10.44 -14.74 13.66
N ASP A 9 10.44 -15.26 14.89
CA ASP A 9 9.49 -16.30 15.30
C ASP A 9 8.09 -15.74 15.57
N ALA A 10 7.95 -14.44 15.89
CA ALA A 10 6.65 -13.76 15.97
C ALA A 10 6.02 -13.54 14.58
N LEU A 11 6.82 -13.52 13.52
CA LEU A 11 6.34 -13.44 12.12
C LEU A 11 5.77 -14.78 11.62
N LYS A 12 6.14 -15.91 12.21
CA LYS A 12 5.64 -17.25 11.82
C LYS A 12 4.20 -17.51 12.27
N GLY A 13 3.71 -16.78 13.27
CA GLY A 13 2.31 -16.87 13.73
C GLY A 13 1.34 -16.01 12.94
N CYS A 14 1.85 -15.04 12.18
CA CYS A 14 1.09 -14.24 11.22
C CYS A 14 1.17 -14.86 9.83
N GLU A 15 1.05 -16.18 9.72
CA GLU A 15 0.44 -16.70 8.50
C GLU A 15 -0.93 -16.06 8.42
N LEU A 16 -1.14 -15.19 7.43
CA LEU A 16 -2.46 -14.73 7.02
C LEU A 16 -3.25 -15.98 6.65
N THR A 17 -3.77 -16.67 7.65
CA THR A 17 -4.59 -17.84 7.47
C THR A 17 -5.82 -17.37 6.70
N ASP A 18 -6.20 -18.14 5.70
CA ASP A 18 -7.33 -17.84 4.81
C ASP A 18 -8.60 -17.45 5.57
N GLY A 19 -8.75 -17.91 6.82
CA GLY A 19 -9.85 -17.58 7.72
C GLY A 19 -9.93 -16.11 8.15
N ILE A 20 -8.82 -15.43 8.48
CA ILE A 20 -8.84 -14.00 8.85
C ILE A 20 -9.15 -13.15 7.62
N LEU A 21 -8.61 -13.55 6.46
CA LEU A 21 -8.86 -12.89 5.18
C LEU A 21 -10.33 -13.07 4.75
N LEU A 22 -10.91 -14.26 4.98
CA LEU A 22 -12.29 -14.60 4.66
C LEU A 22 -13.30 -13.87 5.56
N ASP A 23 -13.07 -13.78 6.87
CA ASP A 23 -13.97 -13.09 7.81
C ASP A 23 -14.01 -11.57 7.51
N LEU A 24 -12.85 -10.98 7.25
CA LEU A 24 -12.74 -9.57 6.87
C LEU A 24 -13.38 -9.29 5.50
N ALA A 25 -13.24 -10.22 4.55
CA ALA A 25 -13.85 -10.14 3.23
C ALA A 25 -15.38 -10.29 3.29
N THR A 26 -15.89 -11.14 4.19
CA THR A 26 -17.33 -11.39 4.36
C THR A 26 -17.99 -10.16 4.99
N HIS A 27 -17.43 -9.65 6.09
CA HIS A 27 -17.95 -8.45 6.76
C HIS A 27 -17.90 -7.21 5.85
N ARG A 28 -16.84 -7.07 5.03
CA ARG A 28 -16.73 -5.94 4.08
C ARG A 28 -17.65 -6.04 2.87
N ARG A 29 -18.05 -7.24 2.43
CA ARG A 29 -18.98 -7.42 1.30
C ARG A 29 -20.38 -6.92 1.62
N GLU A 30 -20.82 -7.10 2.86
CA GLU A 30 -22.13 -6.62 3.32
C GLU A 30 -22.14 -5.10 3.46
N ALA A 31 -21.07 -4.52 4.01
CA ALA A 31 -20.93 -3.08 4.18
C ALA A 31 -20.67 -2.34 2.86
N TYR A 32 -19.97 -2.98 1.91
CA TYR A 32 -19.55 -2.38 0.64
C TYR A 32 -19.80 -3.37 -0.52
N PRO A 33 -21.06 -3.45 -1.01
CA PRO A 33 -21.38 -4.30 -2.13
C PRO A 33 -20.55 -3.89 -3.36
N GLY A 34 -19.85 -4.86 -3.95
CA GLY A 34 -18.97 -4.64 -5.10
C GLY A 34 -17.51 -4.34 -4.76
N LEU A 35 -17.14 -4.15 -3.49
CA LEU A 35 -15.74 -3.87 -3.11
C LEU A 35 -14.78 -5.00 -3.49
N LEU A 36 -15.26 -6.24 -3.44
CA LEU A 36 -14.53 -7.44 -3.86
C LEU A 36 -15.02 -7.98 -5.21
N ALA A 37 -15.82 -7.21 -5.95
CA ALA A 37 -16.23 -7.59 -7.29
C ALA A 37 -15.11 -7.24 -8.28
N GLY A 38 -14.57 -8.25 -8.97
CA GLY A 38 -13.49 -8.10 -9.94
C GLY A 38 -12.30 -9.01 -9.66
N GLY A 39 -11.33 -9.00 -10.55
CA GLY A 39 -10.04 -9.66 -10.33
C GLY A 39 -9.28 -8.97 -9.20
N TYR A 40 -8.80 -9.75 -8.24
CA TYR A 40 -7.89 -9.26 -7.21
C TYR A 40 -6.45 -9.30 -7.75
N GLY A 41 -5.68 -8.24 -7.50
CA GLY A 41 -4.26 -8.17 -7.83
C GLY A 41 -3.90 -7.03 -8.79
N PRO A 42 -2.60 -6.81 -9.00
CA PRO A 42 -2.10 -5.82 -9.96
C PRO A 42 -2.52 -6.16 -11.39
N THR A 43 -2.75 -5.14 -12.20
CA THR A 43 -3.02 -5.30 -13.62
C THR A 43 -1.76 -5.82 -14.35
N GLN A 44 -1.94 -6.42 -15.53
CA GLN A 44 -0.82 -6.92 -16.34
C GLN A 44 0.23 -5.82 -16.62
N GLU A 45 -0.23 -4.59 -16.88
CA GLU A 45 0.65 -3.43 -17.07
C GLU A 45 1.58 -3.16 -15.87
N ILE A 46 1.06 -3.34 -14.64
CA ILE A 46 1.85 -3.16 -13.42
C ILE A 46 2.81 -4.34 -13.22
N LEU A 47 2.39 -5.56 -13.58
CA LEU A 47 3.26 -6.74 -13.53
C LEU A 47 4.46 -6.60 -14.47
N ASP A 48 4.23 -6.12 -15.69
CA ASP A 48 5.31 -5.88 -16.66
C ASP A 48 6.26 -4.77 -16.19
N LEU A 49 5.73 -3.74 -15.53
CA LEU A 49 6.52 -2.66 -14.94
C LEU A 49 7.26 -3.08 -13.66
N ALA A 50 6.82 -4.15 -12.99
CA ALA A 50 7.39 -4.60 -11.73
C ALA A 50 8.82 -5.12 -11.86
N GLU A 51 9.25 -5.52 -13.06
CA GLU A 51 10.64 -5.84 -13.37
C GLU A 51 11.58 -4.63 -13.21
N CYS A 52 11.05 -3.41 -13.22
CA CYS A 52 11.78 -2.17 -12.96
C CYS A 52 11.30 -1.52 -11.65
N PRO A 53 12.01 -1.72 -10.53
CA PRO A 53 11.63 -1.15 -9.23
C PRO A 53 11.47 0.38 -9.26
N LEU A 54 12.30 1.06 -10.05
CA LEU A 54 12.21 2.51 -10.24
C LEU A 54 10.99 2.92 -11.09
N GLY A 55 10.59 2.07 -12.04
CA GLY A 55 9.36 2.23 -12.82
C GLY A 55 8.12 2.18 -11.93
N LEU A 56 8.05 1.21 -11.02
CA LEU A 56 6.99 1.14 -9.99
C LEU A 56 6.98 2.39 -9.10
N PHE A 57 8.16 2.86 -8.68
CA PHE A 57 8.25 4.07 -7.86
C PHE A 57 7.61 5.27 -8.55
N PHE A 58 7.91 5.51 -9.83
CA PHE A 58 7.31 6.63 -10.57
C PHE A 58 5.85 6.41 -10.96
N PHE A 59 5.41 5.16 -11.10
CA PHE A 59 3.99 4.82 -11.28
C PHE A 59 3.15 5.28 -10.08
N PHE A 60 3.59 4.96 -8.85
CA PHE A 60 2.89 5.36 -7.63
C PHE A 60 3.18 6.81 -7.22
N THR A 61 4.33 7.37 -7.62
CA THR A 61 4.75 8.71 -7.24
C THR A 61 4.98 9.60 -8.47
N PRO A 62 3.89 9.97 -9.18
CA PRO A 62 4.02 10.75 -10.40
C PRO A 62 4.62 12.14 -10.12
N PRO A 63 5.33 12.77 -11.07
CA PRO A 63 5.95 14.09 -10.87
C PRO A 63 5.00 15.21 -10.40
N ARG A 64 3.69 15.06 -10.66
CA ARG A 64 2.66 16.00 -10.16
C ARG A 64 2.50 15.93 -8.64
N LEU A 65 2.62 14.73 -8.05
CA LEU A 65 2.60 14.53 -6.61
C LEU A 65 3.75 15.29 -5.95
N TRP A 66 4.97 15.07 -6.44
CA TRP A 66 6.18 15.72 -5.93
C TRP A 66 6.14 17.24 -6.06
N ARG A 67 5.58 17.77 -7.15
CA ARG A 67 5.32 19.21 -7.29
C ARG A 67 4.43 19.76 -6.19
N ARG A 68 3.33 19.06 -5.86
CA ARG A 68 2.43 19.47 -4.77
C ARG A 68 3.11 19.42 -3.40
N VAL A 69 3.89 18.38 -3.15
CA VAL A 69 4.68 18.26 -1.92
C VAL A 69 5.68 19.41 -1.79
N ALA A 70 6.40 19.73 -2.87
CA ALA A 70 7.34 20.84 -2.88
C ALA A 70 6.66 22.20 -2.64
N THR A 71 5.54 22.48 -3.32
CA THR A 71 4.79 23.72 -3.11
C THR A 71 4.29 23.84 -1.67
N ALA A 72 3.69 22.79 -1.11
CA ALA A 72 3.21 22.80 0.27
C ALA A 72 4.35 22.99 1.28
N ALA A 73 5.51 22.37 1.04
CA ALA A 73 6.69 22.56 1.89
C ALA A 73 7.18 24.02 1.88
N ILE A 74 7.21 24.66 0.71
CA ILE A 74 7.60 26.06 0.54
C ILE A 74 6.57 27.01 1.20
N ASP A 75 5.28 26.73 1.06
CA ASP A 75 4.22 27.54 1.68
C ASP A 75 4.31 27.51 3.21
N THR A 76 4.71 26.36 3.78
CA THR A 76 4.90 26.20 5.22
C THR A 76 6.08 27.03 5.75
N THR A 77 7.15 27.16 4.96
CA THR A 77 8.32 27.98 5.35
C THR A 77 8.07 29.49 5.27
N ASN A 78 7.14 29.94 4.43
CA ASN A 78 6.84 31.37 4.25
C ASN A 78 5.79 31.91 5.24
N SER A 79 5.17 31.04 6.03
CA SER A 79 4.14 31.39 7.02
C SER A 79 4.66 31.42 8.47
N THR A 80 5.97 31.28 8.68
CA THR A 80 6.64 31.38 10.00
C THR A 80 7.59 32.56 10.00
#